data_AF-A0A7C2KFD7-F1
#
_entry.id   AF-A0A7C2KFD7-F1
#
_cell.length_a   1.000
_cell.length_b   1.000
_cell.length_c   1.000
_cell.angle_alpha   90.00
_cell.angle_beta   90.00
_cell.angle_gamma   90.00
#
_symmetry.space_group_name_H-M   'P 1'
#
loop_
_entity.id
_entity.type
_entity.pdbx_description
1 polymer ?
#
loop_
_entity_poly.entity_id
_entity_poly.type
_entity_poly.pdbx_seq_one_letter_code
_entity_poly.pdbx_strand_id
1 'polypeptide(L)'
;MYFTGSLAVDPSQITAIKVLKPTKVFGKILHLMTGGATSEKEEQETFTAVAILQQFNMALRSMGINNLVRLTKDDFDFYFDEEGKEDDLKEIMENFSLETDKIESEVFET
;
A
#
# COMPACT_ATOMS: atom_id res chain seq x y z
N MET A 1 -4.93 -32.68 -0.22
CA MET A 1 -4.45 -32.06 -1.47
C MET A 1 -4.38 -30.57 -1.19
N TYR A 2 -3.23 -29.93 -1.34
CA TYR A 2 -3.10 -28.48 -1.19
C TYR A 2 -2.90 -27.88 -2.58
N PHE A 3 -3.53 -26.75 -2.84
CA PHE A 3 -3.36 -25.99 -4.08
C PHE A 3 -2.27 -24.94 -3.85
N THR A 4 -1.31 -24.89 -4.76
CA THR A 4 -0.27 -23.86 -4.77
C THR A 4 -0.44 -23.03 -6.03
N GLY A 5 -0.45 -21.71 -5.89
CA GLY A 5 -0.53 -20.75 -6.98
C GLY A 5 0.52 -19.65 -6.79
N SER A 6 1.02 -19.12 -7.90
CA SER A 6 1.88 -17.94 -7.90
C SER A 6 1.16 -16.84 -8.67
N LEU A 7 1.19 -15.63 -8.12
CA LEU A 7 0.59 -14.45 -8.72
C LEU A 7 1.65 -13.35 -8.79
N ALA A 8 1.83 -12.78 -9.97
CA ALA A 8 2.73 -11.66 -10.21
C ALA A 8 1.93 -10.46 -10.71
N VAL A 9 2.29 -9.27 -10.24
CA VAL A 9 1.66 -8.00 -10.65
C VAL A 9 2.74 -7.10 -11.23
N ASP A 10 2.49 -6.55 -12.41
CA ASP A 10 3.33 -5.52 -13.03
C ASP A 10 2.65 -4.14 -12.85
N PRO A 11 3.13 -3.28 -11.94
CA PRO A 11 2.54 -1.97 -11.69
C PRO A 11 2.92 -0.91 -12.74
N SER A 12 3.89 -1.19 -13.63
CA SER A 12 4.44 -0.21 -14.57
C SER A 12 3.42 0.35 -15.57
N GLN A 13 2.30 -0.34 -15.77
CA GLN A 13 1.26 0.03 -16.73
C GLN A 13 0.27 1.08 -16.19
N ILE A 14 0.32 1.45 -14.90
CA ILE A 14 -0.76 2.24 -14.24
C ILE A 14 -0.23 3.36 -13.34
N THR A 15 0.91 3.98 -13.65
CA THR A 15 1.34 5.21 -12.98
C THR A 15 0.62 6.42 -13.60
N ALA A 16 -0.42 6.93 -12.96
CA ALA A 16 -1.14 8.12 -13.39
C ALA A 16 -0.65 9.36 -12.61
N ILE A 17 0.21 10.17 -13.24
CA ILE A 17 0.63 11.46 -12.66
C ILE A 17 -0.58 12.41 -12.64
N LYS A 18 -1.07 12.77 -11.45
CA LYS A 18 -2.23 13.66 -11.27
C LYS A 18 -1.82 14.96 -10.59
N VAL A 19 -2.30 16.08 -11.13
CA VAL A 19 -2.15 17.40 -10.50
C VAL A 19 -3.05 17.47 -9.26
N LEU A 20 -2.44 17.53 -8.07
CA LEU A 20 -3.19 17.66 -6.82
C LEU A 20 -3.41 19.12 -6.44
N LYS A 21 -4.55 19.37 -5.77
CA LYS A 21 -4.79 20.66 -5.12
C LYS A 21 -3.99 20.71 -3.81
N PRO A 22 -3.30 21.82 -3.53
CA PRO A 22 -2.45 21.91 -2.36
C PRO A 22 -3.23 21.67 -1.07
N THR A 23 -2.69 20.82 -0.20
CA THR A 23 -3.30 20.42 1.07
C THR A 23 -3.04 21.44 2.18
N LYS A 24 -1.87 22.09 2.15
CA LYS A 24 -1.44 23.12 3.12
C LYS A 24 -2.21 24.44 2.90
N VAL A 25 -2.59 25.10 4.00
CA VAL A 25 -3.43 26.33 4.00
C VAL A 25 -2.81 27.45 3.15
N PHE A 26 -1.50 27.67 3.24
CA PHE A 26 -0.79 28.64 2.41
C PHE A 26 -0.80 28.27 0.92
N GLY A 27 -0.68 26.98 0.59
CA GLY A 27 -0.74 26.49 -0.79
C GLY A 27 -2.12 26.69 -1.41
N LYS A 28 -3.21 26.52 -0.65
CA LYS A 28 -4.59 26.80 -1.12
C LYS A 28 -4.79 28.26 -1.49
N ILE A 29 -4.27 29.18 -0.67
CA ILE A 29 -4.37 30.63 -0.92
C ILE A 29 -3.57 31.02 -2.17
N LEU A 30 -2.34 30.51 -2.30
CA LEU A 30 -1.50 30.78 -3.47
C LEU A 30 -2.13 30.23 -4.76
N HIS A 31 -2.67 29.02 -4.72
CA HIS A 31 -3.36 28.39 -5.85
C HIS A 31 -4.59 29.18 -6.34
N LEU A 32 -5.35 29.76 -5.41
CA LEU A 32 -6.48 30.64 -5.74
C LEU A 32 -6.01 31.95 -6.39
N MET A 33 -4.93 32.55 -5.89
CA MET A 33 -4.39 33.80 -6.43
C MET A 33 -3.71 33.62 -7.80
N THR A 34 -3.15 32.44 -8.07
CA THR A 34 -2.45 32.15 -9.34
C THR A 34 -3.35 31.49 -10.38
N GLY A 35 -4.66 31.36 -10.11
CA GLY A 35 -5.61 30.69 -11.02
C GLY A 35 -5.25 29.23 -11.30
N GLY A 36 -4.54 28.59 -10.38
CA GLY A 36 -4.01 27.23 -10.54
C GLY A 36 -2.68 27.12 -11.29
N ALA A 37 -2.05 28.22 -11.71
CA ALA A 37 -0.77 28.17 -12.43
C ALA A 37 0.40 27.62 -11.61
N THR A 38 0.31 27.66 -10.27
CA THR A 38 1.36 27.20 -9.35
C THR A 38 0.99 25.91 -8.61
N SER A 39 0.04 25.12 -9.11
CA SER A 39 -0.15 23.77 -8.57
C SER A 39 1.10 22.94 -8.87
N GLU A 40 1.83 22.56 -7.82
CA GLU A 40 2.88 21.56 -7.93
C GLU A 40 2.30 20.28 -8.54
N LYS A 41 2.97 19.79 -9.58
CA LYS A 41 2.69 18.46 -10.13
C LYS A 41 3.36 17.47 -9.18
N GLU A 42 2.62 17.00 -8.19
CA GLU A 42 3.06 15.84 -7.40
C GLU A 42 2.77 14.57 -8.20
N GLU A 43 3.76 13.68 -8.28
CA GLU A 43 3.54 12.32 -8.72
C GLU A 43 2.81 11.59 -7.60
N GLN A 44 1.50 11.35 -7.76
CA GLN A 44 0.77 10.46 -6.88
C GLN A 44 0.84 9.06 -7.47
N GLU A 45 1.72 8.21 -6.93
CA GLU A 45 1.70 6.77 -7.22
C GLU A 45 0.33 6.21 -6.84
N THR A 46 -0.49 5.94 -7.83
CA THR A 46 -1.84 5.39 -7.64
C THR A 46 -1.80 3.88 -7.39
N PHE A 47 -0.62 3.28 -7.52
CA PHE A 47 -0.33 1.86 -7.41
C PHE A 47 0.87 1.63 -6.47
N THR A 48 0.64 1.79 -5.17
CA THR A 48 1.62 1.36 -4.16
C THR A 48 1.55 -0.15 -3.97
N ALA A 49 2.66 -0.79 -3.58
CA ALA A 49 2.67 -2.21 -3.25
C ALA A 49 1.64 -2.55 -2.15
N VAL A 50 1.47 -1.64 -1.18
CA VAL A 50 0.47 -1.72 -0.12
C VAL A 50 -0.96 -1.78 -0.69
N ALA A 51 -1.29 -0.97 -1.69
CA ALA A 51 -2.62 -0.99 -2.31
C ALA A 51 -2.93 -2.34 -2.98
N ILE A 52 -1.95 -2.94 -3.67
CA ILE A 52 -2.08 -4.28 -4.28
C ILE A 52 -2.34 -5.34 -3.20
N LEU A 53 -1.56 -5.31 -2.12
CA LEU A 53 -1.70 -6.21 -0.99
C LEU A 53 -3.07 -6.08 -0.31
N GLN A 54 -3.60 -4.87 -0.18
CA GLN A 54 -4.96 -4.64 0.33
C GLN A 54 -6.03 -5.24 -0.58
N GLN A 55 -5.89 -5.14 -1.91
CA GLN A 55 -6.82 -5.79 -2.85
C GLN A 55 -6.77 -7.31 -2.72
N PHE A 56 -5.59 -7.90 -2.54
CA PHE A 56 -5.48 -9.35 -2.28
C PHE A 56 -6.12 -9.75 -0.96
N ASN A 57 -5.89 -9.00 0.12
CA ASN A 57 -6.54 -9.24 1.40
C ASN A 57 -8.07 -9.25 1.25
N MET A 58 -8.64 -8.25 0.56
CA MET A 58 -10.07 -8.20 0.27
C MET A 58 -10.56 -9.42 -0.53
N ALA A 59 -9.85 -9.78 -1.60
CA ALA A 59 -10.23 -10.89 -2.47
C ALA A 59 -10.17 -12.24 -1.73
N LEU A 60 -9.08 -12.53 -1.03
CA LEU A 60 -8.89 -13.77 -0.28
C LEU A 60 -9.96 -13.94 0.81
N ARG A 61 -10.22 -12.87 1.59
CA ARG A 61 -11.25 -12.89 2.62
C ARG A 61 -12.64 -13.10 2.05
N SER A 62 -12.94 -12.54 0.86
CA SER A 62 -14.23 -12.78 0.19
C SER A 62 -14.45 -14.25 -0.19
N MET A 63 -13.37 -15.03 -0.32
CA MET A 63 -13.40 -16.47 -0.59
C MET A 63 -13.37 -17.32 0.69
N GLY A 64 -13.37 -16.70 1.88
CA GLY A 64 -13.25 -17.39 3.16
C GLY A 64 -11.81 -17.82 3.51
N ILE A 65 -10.81 -17.28 2.81
CA ILE A 65 -9.39 -17.48 3.13
C ILE A 65 -8.97 -16.35 4.07
N ASN A 66 -8.82 -16.66 5.36
CA ASN A 66 -8.62 -15.68 6.42
C ASN A 66 -7.49 -16.03 7.40
N ASN A 67 -6.86 -17.19 7.27
CA ASN A 67 -5.68 -17.56 8.04
C ASN A 67 -4.41 -17.27 7.22
N LEU A 68 -3.41 -16.68 7.85
CA LEU A 68 -2.11 -16.41 7.24
C LEU A 68 -1.05 -17.26 7.94
N VAL A 69 -0.25 -18.01 7.17
CA VAL A 69 0.80 -18.86 7.76
C VAL A 69 2.13 -18.11 7.87
N ARG A 70 2.47 -17.30 6.85
CA ARG A 70 3.74 -16.60 6.80
C ARG A 70 3.64 -15.39 5.88
N LEU A 71 4.21 -14.28 6.30
CA LEU A 71 4.43 -13.09 5.48
C LEU A 71 5.90 -12.74 5.51
N THR A 72 6.53 -12.78 4.35
CA THR A 72 7.96 -12.50 4.20
C THR A 72 8.16 -11.42 3.15
N LYS A 73 9.17 -10.57 3.36
CA LYS A 73 9.66 -9.64 2.35
C LYS A 73 11.18 -9.73 2.37
N ASP A 74 11.76 -9.96 1.19
CA ASP A 74 13.17 -10.28 1.02
C ASP A 74 13.60 -11.43 1.95
N ASP A 75 14.57 -11.19 2.83
CA ASP A 75 15.10 -12.18 3.78
C ASP A 75 14.47 -12.07 5.19
N PHE A 76 13.42 -11.24 5.36
CA PHE A 76 12.80 -11.00 6.65
C PHE A 76 11.36 -11.53 6.73
N ASP A 77 11.08 -12.23 7.83
CA ASP A 77 9.76 -12.70 8.18
C ASP A 77 9.05 -11.64 9.02
N PHE A 78 8.09 -10.95 8.41
CA PHE A 78 7.22 -10.00 9.11
C PHE A 78 6.20 -10.72 9.99
N TYR A 79 5.84 -11.94 9.58
CA TYR A 79 4.93 -12.78 10.34
C TYR A 79 5.18 -14.25 10.03
N PHE A 80 5.10 -15.10 11.06
CA PHE A 80 5.09 -16.54 10.95
C PHE A 80 4.18 -17.11 12.06
N ASP A 81 3.17 -17.87 11.66
CA ASP A 81 2.22 -18.47 12.59
C ASP A 81 2.79 -19.78 13.15
N GLU A 82 3.30 -19.71 14.38
CA GLU A 82 3.76 -20.89 15.12
C GLU A 82 2.64 -21.53 15.96
N GLU A 83 1.58 -20.78 16.27
CA GLU A 83 0.54 -21.17 17.25
C GLU A 83 -0.75 -21.67 16.58
N GLY A 84 -0.89 -21.50 15.26
CA GLY A 84 -2.10 -21.89 14.52
C GLY A 84 -3.24 -20.90 14.73
N LYS A 85 -2.94 -19.58 14.80
CA LYS A 85 -3.94 -18.54 15.02
C LYS A 85 -4.90 -18.49 13.82
N GLU A 86 -6.20 -18.45 14.10
CA GLU A 86 -7.23 -18.34 13.06
C GLU A 86 -7.72 -16.89 12.89
N ASP A 87 -8.23 -16.59 11.69
CA ASP A 87 -8.85 -15.30 11.30
C ASP A 87 -7.95 -14.07 11.51
N ASP A 88 -6.66 -14.22 11.22
CA ASP A 88 -5.61 -13.25 11.52
C ASP A 88 -5.13 -12.44 10.30
N LEU A 89 -5.47 -12.87 9.08
CA LEU A 89 -5.02 -12.24 7.83
C LEU A 89 -5.27 -10.73 7.82
N LYS A 90 -6.43 -10.27 8.30
CA LYS A 90 -6.75 -8.84 8.30
C LYS A 90 -5.80 -8.05 9.20
N GLU A 91 -5.64 -8.50 10.44
CA GLU A 91 -4.81 -7.83 11.45
C GLU A 91 -3.36 -7.73 10.99
N ILE A 92 -2.81 -8.83 10.47
CA ILE A 92 -1.40 -8.89 10.05
C ILE A 92 -1.16 -8.00 8.82
N MET A 93 -2.09 -7.98 7.86
CA MET A 93 -1.95 -7.13 6.67
C MET A 93 -2.07 -5.64 7.00
N GLU A 94 -2.88 -5.27 8.00
CA GLU A 94 -2.96 -3.89 8.50
C GLU A 94 -1.65 -3.48 9.19
N ASN A 95 -1.12 -4.34 10.07
CA ASN A 95 0.16 -4.09 10.74
C ASN A 95 1.32 -3.96 9.75
N PHE A 96 1.40 -4.86 8.77
CA PHE A 96 2.42 -4.83 7.73
C PHE A 96 2.39 -3.52 6.94
N SER A 97 1.21 -3.02 6.58
CA SER A 97 1.05 -1.74 5.88
C SER A 97 1.57 -0.57 6.72
N LEU A 98 1.26 -0.54 8.02
CA LEU A 98 1.72 0.52 8.92
C LEU A 98 3.24 0.52 9.13
N GLU A 99 3.87 -0.65 9.15
CA GLU A 99 5.32 -0.79 9.29
C GLU A 99 6.04 -0.39 8.00
N THR A 100 5.51 -0.77 6.84
CA THR A 100 6.08 -0.39 5.54
C THR A 100 5.93 1.09 5.24
N ASP A 101 4.78 1.70 5.53
CA ASP A 101 4.58 3.15 5.35
C ASP A 101 5.60 3.98 6.13
N LYS A 102 5.97 3.57 7.35
CA LYS A 102 7.01 4.24 8.14
C LYS A 102 8.37 4.16 7.47
N ILE A 103 8.78 2.95 7.05
CA ILE A 103 10.09 2.72 6.42
C ILE A 103 10.18 3.50 5.10
N GLU A 104 9.14 3.46 4.28
CA GLU A 104 9.12 4.17 3.00
C GLU A 104 9.12 5.70 3.22
N SER A 105 8.40 6.21 4.23
CA SER A 105 8.40 7.65 4.54
C SER A 105 9.76 8.21 4.93
N GLU A 106 10.60 7.43 5.63
CA GLU A 106 11.96 7.84 6.01
C GLU A 106 12.91 7.90 4.80
N VAL A 107 12.69 7.07 3.78
CA VAL A 107 13.51 7.02 2.56
C VAL A 107 13.29 8.26 1.68
N PHE A 108 12.10 8.87 1.70
CA PHE A 108 11.81 10.09 0.93
C PHE A 108 12.34 11.38 1.56
N GLU A 109 12.80 11.36 2.82
CA GLU A 109 13.38 12.55 3.49
C GLU A 109 14.88 12.75 3.20
N THR A 110 15.52 11.87 2.40
CA THR A 110 16.96 11.94 2.04
C THR A 110 17.18 12.34 0.59
#